data_AF-A0A9X2K7H4-F1
#
_entry.id   AF-A0A9X2K7H4-F1
#
_cell.length_a   1.000
_cell.length_b   1.000
_cell.length_c   1.000
_cell.angle_alpha   90.00
_cell.angle_beta   90.00
_cell.angle_gamma   90.00
#
_symmetry.space_group_name_H-M   'P 1'
#
loop_
_entity.id
_entity.type
_entity.pdbx_description
1 polymer ?
#
loop_
_entity_poly.entity_id
_entity_poly.type
_entity_poly.pdbx_seq_one_letter_code
_entity_poly.pdbx_strand_id
1 'polypeptide(L)'
;MADLNQPSEVVQYLIDRRKNPGGLKRGIPTRAAAARAKELAREAMSEPTWRRIESGERIPEDRELVLMAAAINDLAGEPLVTPDDLYERSRPMAAELFREWIRERTAADPALADIDPKLAPDSLQQILQKMLGEIRALRGVTAAEKAEMEKILLSNVESTLKAYGAQLRIFRRK
;
A
#
# COMPACT_ATOMS: atom_id res chain seq x y z
N MET A 1 37.53 -1.96 6.19
CA MET A 1 37.04 -0.64 6.66
C MET A 1 35.77 -0.38 5.87
N ALA A 2 34.60 -0.31 6.52
CA ALA A 2 33.35 -0.02 5.84
C ALA A 2 33.31 1.48 5.49
N ASP A 3 32.98 1.80 4.24
CA ASP A 3 32.78 3.19 3.79
C ASP A 3 31.71 3.84 4.67
N LEU A 4 32.11 4.83 5.46
CA LEU A 4 31.23 5.50 6.44
C LEU A 4 30.12 6.36 5.81
N ASN A 5 29.99 6.37 4.48
CA ASN A 5 29.10 7.25 3.72
C ASN A 5 28.21 6.50 2.71
N GLN A 6 28.03 5.18 2.85
CA GLN A 6 27.10 4.44 1.99
C GLN A 6 25.80 4.12 2.75
N PRO A 7 24.62 4.36 2.14
CA PRO A 7 23.36 3.96 2.75
C PRO A 7 23.32 2.44 2.92
N SER A 8 22.64 1.98 3.97
CA SER A 8 22.44 0.54 4.19
C SER A 8 21.65 -0.10 3.04
N GLU A 9 21.77 -1.41 2.87
CA GLU A 9 21.09 -2.15 1.78
C GLU A 9 19.57 -1.88 1.73
N VAL A 10 18.91 -1.88 2.88
CA VAL A 10 17.47 -1.56 2.98
C VAL A 10 17.16 -0.13 2.54
N VAL A 11 18.02 0.84 2.85
CA VAL A 11 17.84 2.23 2.43
C VAL A 11 18.09 2.35 0.93
N GLN A 12 19.11 1.69 0.41
CA GLN A 12 19.38 1.66 -1.03
C GLN A 12 18.19 1.07 -1.80
N TYR A 13 17.59 -0.01 -1.29
CA TYR A 13 16.37 -0.57 -1.85
C TYR A 13 15.20 0.44 -1.88
N LEU A 14 14.97 1.16 -0.79
CA LEU A 14 13.94 2.19 -0.73
C LEU A 14 14.22 3.34 -1.71
N ILE A 15 15.47 3.77 -1.84
CA ILE A 15 15.90 4.77 -2.83
C ILE A 15 15.57 4.30 -4.25
N ASP A 16 15.89 3.04 -4.55
CA ASP A 16 15.69 2.47 -5.89
C ASP A 16 14.21 2.37 -6.23
N ARG A 17 13.37 1.92 -5.29
CA ARG A 17 11.91 1.89 -5.47
C ARG A 17 11.30 3.28 -5.60
N ARG A 18 11.82 4.27 -4.88
CA ARG A 18 11.38 5.66 -4.99
C ARG A 18 11.75 6.28 -6.34
N LYS A 19 12.99 6.08 -6.78
CA LYS A 19 13.49 6.63 -8.06
C LYS A 19 12.88 5.90 -9.26
N ASN A 20 12.60 4.61 -9.12
CA ASN A 20 12.07 3.74 -10.16
C ASN A 20 10.80 3.02 -9.67
N PRO A 21 9.67 3.73 -9.52
CA PRO A 21 8.42 3.14 -9.03
C PRO A 21 7.75 2.18 -10.02
N GLY A 22 8.38 1.88 -11.15
CA GLY A 22 7.84 1.01 -12.20
C GLY A 22 6.98 1.75 -13.23
N GLY A 23 6.80 1.13 -14.40
CA GLY A 23 6.06 1.71 -15.53
C GLY A 23 6.70 2.97 -16.13
N LEU A 24 5.90 3.82 -16.77
CA LEU A 24 6.29 5.14 -17.29
C LEU A 24 6.25 6.25 -16.22
N LYS A 25 6.14 5.88 -14.93
CA LYS A 25 6.01 6.84 -13.83
C LYS A 25 7.35 7.54 -13.58
N ARG A 26 7.30 8.85 -13.37
CA ARG A 26 8.48 9.63 -12.96
C ARG A 26 8.91 9.24 -11.55
N GLY A 27 10.21 9.26 -11.29
CA GLY A 27 10.75 9.05 -9.95
C GLY A 27 10.17 10.04 -8.94
N ILE A 28 9.89 9.55 -7.74
CA ILE A 28 9.26 10.34 -6.67
C ILE A 28 10.32 11.25 -6.06
N PRO A 29 10.18 12.60 -6.08
CA PRO A 29 11.18 13.49 -5.50
C PRO A 29 11.33 13.30 -3.99
N THR A 30 12.55 13.41 -3.44
CA THR A 30 12.82 13.27 -1.99
C THR A 30 11.95 14.22 -1.16
N ARG A 31 11.76 15.47 -1.61
CA ARG A 31 10.88 16.44 -0.96
C ARG A 31 9.43 15.95 -0.85
N ALA A 32 8.90 15.34 -1.91
CA ALA A 32 7.53 14.83 -1.93
C ALA A 32 7.39 13.61 -0.99
N ALA A 33 8.34 12.68 -1.04
CA ALA A 33 8.36 11.51 -0.17
C ALA A 33 8.46 11.89 1.31
N ALA A 34 9.35 12.81 1.65
CA ALA A 34 9.52 13.30 3.03
C ALA A 34 8.29 14.08 3.53
N ALA A 35 7.68 14.94 2.69
CA ALA A 35 6.44 15.61 3.04
C ALA A 35 5.32 14.61 3.33
N ARG A 36 5.17 13.57 2.48
CA ARG A 36 4.16 12.54 2.70
C ARG A 36 4.42 11.73 3.96
N ALA A 37 5.66 11.34 4.23
CA ALA A 37 6.01 10.66 5.48
C ALA A 37 5.71 11.51 6.72
N LYS A 38 5.93 12.83 6.64
CA LYS A 38 5.56 13.76 7.71
C LYS A 38 4.05 13.77 7.99
N GLU A 39 3.24 13.78 6.93
CA GLU A 39 1.77 13.73 7.03
C GLU A 39 1.29 12.42 7.67
N LEU A 40 1.86 11.28 7.24
CA LEU A 40 1.53 9.97 7.79
C LEU A 40 1.86 9.83 9.27
N ALA A 41 2.98 10.43 9.71
CA ALA A 41 3.48 10.30 11.07
C ALA A 41 3.02 11.41 12.02
N ARG A 42 2.30 12.42 11.52
CA ARG A 42 2.02 13.68 12.25
C ARG A 42 3.30 14.22 12.94
N GLU A 43 4.35 14.47 12.14
CA GLU A 43 5.60 15.20 12.46
C GLU A 43 6.93 14.43 12.61
N ALA A 44 6.99 13.10 12.45
CA ALA A 44 8.25 12.37 12.73
C ALA A 44 9.36 12.45 11.65
N MET A 45 9.12 13.00 10.45
CA MET A 45 10.10 12.92 9.35
C MET A 45 10.22 14.22 8.55
N SER A 46 11.40 14.85 8.60
CA SER A 46 11.70 16.06 7.81
C SER A 46 12.47 15.72 6.52
N GLU A 47 12.42 16.60 5.52
CA GLU A 47 13.22 16.44 4.28
C GLU A 47 14.74 16.37 4.57
N PRO A 48 15.33 17.24 5.42
CA PRO A 48 16.74 17.10 5.81
C PRO A 48 17.04 15.74 6.43
N THR A 49 16.18 15.25 7.33
CA THR A 49 16.32 13.93 7.96
C THR A 49 16.34 12.82 6.90
N TRP A 50 15.39 12.85 5.96
CA TRP A 50 15.31 11.89 4.86
C TRP A 50 16.58 11.90 4.01
N ARG A 51 17.07 13.08 3.60
CA ARG A 51 18.28 13.20 2.78
C ARG A 51 19.51 12.62 3.46
N ARG A 52 19.66 12.85 4.77
CA ARG A 52 20.76 12.29 5.57
C ARG A 52 20.68 10.76 5.70
N ILE A 53 19.48 10.19 5.74
CA ILE A 53 19.29 8.75 5.67
C ILE A 53 19.72 8.24 4.28
N GLU A 54 19.24 8.87 3.21
CA GLU A 54 19.55 8.43 1.84
C GLU A 54 21.04 8.58 1.49
N SER A 55 21.75 9.56 2.05
CA SER A 55 23.19 9.72 1.84
C SER A 55 24.05 8.81 2.71
N GLY A 56 23.47 8.05 3.64
CA GLY A 56 24.22 7.24 4.61
C GLY A 56 24.80 8.04 5.78
N GLU A 57 24.64 9.36 5.82
CA GLU A 57 25.08 10.22 6.95
C GLU A 57 24.32 9.95 8.26
N ARG A 58 23.19 9.25 8.19
CA ARG A 58 22.38 8.85 9.35
C ARG A 58 21.81 7.46 9.17
N ILE A 59 21.98 6.62 10.19
CA ILE A 59 21.33 5.32 10.27
C ILE A 59 19.86 5.53 10.68
N PRO A 60 18.87 5.07 9.90
CA PRO A 60 17.47 5.21 10.24
C PRO A 60 17.06 4.22 11.34
N GLU A 61 16.13 4.66 12.17
CA GLU A 61 15.38 3.79 13.07
C GLU A 61 14.37 2.94 12.28
N ASP A 62 13.93 1.82 12.84
CA ASP A 62 13.00 0.92 12.14
C ASP A 62 11.66 1.58 11.83
N ARG A 63 11.15 2.43 12.73
CA ARG A 63 9.94 3.24 12.48
C ARG A 63 10.13 4.20 11.30
N GLU A 64 11.33 4.72 11.11
CA GLU A 64 11.62 5.61 9.98
C GLU A 64 11.64 4.84 8.66
N LEU A 65 12.19 3.61 8.65
CA LEU A 65 12.11 2.73 7.47
C LEU A 65 10.65 2.43 7.09
N VAL A 66 9.78 2.19 8.08
CA VAL A 66 8.34 2.00 7.85
C VAL A 66 7.71 3.24 7.22
N LEU A 67 8.00 4.43 7.76
CA LEU A 67 7.46 5.68 7.22
C LEU A 67 7.96 5.97 5.80
N MET A 68 9.23 5.67 5.52
CA MET A 68 9.79 5.80 4.18
C MET A 68 9.08 4.86 3.19
N ALA A 69 8.94 3.58 3.54
CA ALA A 69 8.25 2.57 2.74
C ALA A 69 6.78 2.95 2.48
N ALA A 70 6.06 3.35 3.53
CA ALA A 70 4.67 3.76 3.47
C ALA A 70 4.47 4.97 2.56
N ALA A 71 5.32 6.00 2.68
CA ALA A 71 5.25 7.19 1.84
C ALA A 71 5.51 6.88 0.35
N ILE A 72 6.47 6.00 0.05
CA ILE A 72 6.76 5.56 -1.32
C ILE A 72 5.54 4.84 -1.92
N ASN A 73 4.97 3.87 -1.19
CA ASN A 73 3.80 3.12 -1.67
C ASN A 73 2.58 4.03 -1.90
N ASP A 74 2.32 4.94 -0.98
CA ASP A 74 1.17 5.85 -1.04
C ASP A 74 1.28 6.81 -2.24
N LEU A 75 2.48 7.36 -2.51
CA LEU A 75 2.73 8.22 -3.67
C LEU A 75 2.79 7.45 -4.99
N ALA A 76 3.20 6.18 -4.97
CA ALA A 76 3.19 5.31 -6.14
C ALA A 76 1.77 4.84 -6.51
N GLY A 77 0.84 4.84 -5.54
CA GLY A 77 -0.52 4.32 -5.68
C GLY A 77 -0.57 2.78 -5.76
N GLU A 78 0.52 2.10 -5.43
CA GLU A 78 0.65 0.64 -5.44
C GLU A 78 1.75 0.18 -4.46
N PRO A 79 1.70 -1.06 -3.95
CA PRO A 79 2.70 -1.57 -3.01
C PRO A 79 4.01 -1.92 -3.73
N LEU A 80 4.98 -1.01 -3.69
CA LEU A 80 6.33 -1.19 -4.23
C LEU A 80 7.31 -1.78 -3.21
N VAL A 81 7.04 -1.54 -1.93
CA VAL A 81 7.82 -2.01 -0.78
C VAL A 81 6.89 -2.77 0.14
N THR A 82 7.24 -4.00 0.48
CA THR A 82 6.47 -4.85 1.39
C THR A 82 7.17 -4.99 2.74
N PRO A 83 6.47 -5.44 3.81
CA PRO A 83 7.13 -5.83 5.05
C PRO A 83 8.17 -6.94 4.85
N ASP A 84 7.92 -7.88 3.95
CA ASP A 84 8.84 -8.98 3.67
C ASP A 84 10.13 -8.47 3.02
N ASP A 85 10.05 -7.45 2.16
CA ASP A 85 11.24 -6.79 1.61
C ASP A 85 12.15 -6.22 2.71
N LEU A 86 11.58 -5.72 3.81
CA LEU A 86 12.33 -5.24 4.97
C LEU A 86 12.91 -6.41 5.78
N TYR A 87 12.15 -7.50 5.93
CA TYR A 87 12.59 -8.70 6.63
C TYR A 87 13.78 -9.36 5.91
N GLU A 88 13.67 -9.58 4.59
CA GLU A 88 14.72 -10.15 3.75
C GLU A 88 16.01 -9.32 3.79
N ARG A 89 15.90 -8.01 4.01
CA ARG A 89 17.02 -7.07 4.14
C ARG A 89 17.46 -6.86 5.59
N SER A 90 17.28 -7.89 6.42
CA SER A 90 17.72 -7.92 7.82
C SER A 90 17.13 -6.83 8.72
N ARG A 91 15.90 -6.38 8.45
CA ARG A 91 15.13 -5.46 9.32
C ARG A 91 13.81 -6.08 9.78
N PRO A 92 13.86 -7.16 10.59
CA PRO A 92 12.65 -7.88 11.02
C PRO A 92 11.72 -7.03 11.88
N MET A 93 12.25 -6.18 12.76
CA MET A 93 11.44 -5.28 13.59
C MET A 93 10.72 -4.22 12.74
N ALA A 94 11.40 -3.64 11.74
CA ALA A 94 10.75 -2.75 10.78
C ALA A 94 9.63 -3.46 10.00
N ALA A 95 9.82 -4.73 9.64
CA ALA A 95 8.79 -5.53 8.98
C ALA A 95 7.56 -5.73 9.89
N GLU A 96 7.75 -6.05 11.17
CA GLU A 96 6.66 -6.21 12.14
C GLU A 96 5.88 -4.90 12.33
N LEU A 97 6.59 -3.80 12.56
CA LEU A 97 6.00 -2.46 12.66
C LEU A 97 5.25 -2.08 11.38
N PHE A 98 5.76 -2.45 10.21
CA PHE A 98 5.05 -2.17 8.96
C PHE A 98 3.76 -2.98 8.84
N ARG A 99 3.76 -4.26 9.25
CA ARG A 99 2.54 -5.09 9.27
C ARG A 99 1.50 -4.56 10.26
N GLU A 100 1.93 -4.06 11.40
CA GLU A 100 1.05 -3.40 12.37
C GLU A 100 0.45 -2.11 11.79
N TRP A 101 1.30 -1.25 11.24
CA TRP A 101 0.86 0.00 10.61
C TRP A 101 -0.17 -0.24 9.48
N ILE A 102 0.05 -1.27 8.64
CA ILE A 102 -0.92 -1.65 7.60
C ILE A 102 -2.25 -2.08 8.23
N ARG A 103 -2.21 -2.90 9.30
CA ARG A 103 -3.41 -3.38 10.00
C ARG A 103 -4.20 -2.23 10.62
N GLU A 104 -3.54 -1.33 11.34
CA GLU A 104 -4.15 -0.15 11.94
C GLU A 104 -4.80 0.75 10.89
N ARG A 105 -4.08 1.03 9.79
CA ARG A 105 -4.59 1.89 8.72
C ARG A 105 -5.76 1.26 7.96
N THR A 106 -5.73 -0.06 7.78
CA THR A 106 -6.84 -0.82 7.17
C THR A 106 -8.08 -0.79 8.07
N ALA A 107 -7.91 -0.97 9.39
CA ALA A 107 -9.01 -0.90 10.34
C ALA A 107 -9.60 0.52 10.45
N ALA A 108 -8.78 1.55 10.23
CA ALA A 108 -9.21 2.94 10.23
C ALA A 108 -9.83 3.40 8.89
N ASP A 109 -9.80 2.58 7.83
CA ASP A 109 -10.38 2.91 6.53
C ASP A 109 -11.87 2.51 6.47
N PRO A 110 -12.81 3.48 6.44
CA PRO A 110 -14.25 3.18 6.40
C PRO A 110 -14.66 2.38 5.16
N ALA A 111 -13.91 2.47 4.05
CA ALA A 111 -14.20 1.72 2.83
C ALA A 111 -13.84 0.23 2.93
N LEU A 112 -12.98 -0.14 3.89
CA LEU A 112 -12.54 -1.52 4.13
C LEU A 112 -13.10 -2.10 5.43
N ALA A 113 -13.64 -1.27 6.32
CA ALA A 113 -14.22 -1.67 7.60
C ALA A 113 -15.39 -2.68 7.47
N ASP A 114 -16.11 -2.63 6.35
CA ASP A 114 -17.25 -3.53 6.06
C ASP A 114 -16.85 -4.83 5.32
N ILE A 115 -15.57 -4.99 4.96
CA ILE A 115 -15.12 -6.17 4.21
C ILE A 115 -14.63 -7.23 5.21
N ASP A 116 -15.45 -8.28 5.41
CA ASP A 116 -15.10 -9.41 6.27
C ASP A 116 -13.79 -10.08 5.78
N PRO A 117 -12.71 -10.08 6.58
CA PRO A 117 -11.45 -10.72 6.21
C PRO A 117 -11.55 -12.25 6.06
N LYS A 118 -12.71 -12.86 6.37
CA LYS A 118 -13.02 -14.28 6.15
C LYS A 118 -13.76 -14.57 4.84
N LEU A 119 -14.01 -13.56 3.99
CA LEU A 119 -14.62 -13.76 2.68
C LEU A 119 -13.75 -14.68 1.81
N ALA A 120 -14.14 -15.95 1.73
CA ALA A 120 -13.54 -16.88 0.79
C ALA A 120 -13.89 -16.44 -0.65
N PRO A 121 -13.02 -16.71 -1.65
CA PRO A 121 -13.26 -16.35 -3.04
C PRO A 121 -14.64 -16.80 -3.56
N ASP A 122 -15.08 -17.99 -3.14
CA ASP A 122 -16.38 -18.57 -3.53
C ASP A 122 -17.57 -17.79 -2.93
N SER A 123 -17.41 -17.23 -1.74
CA SER A 123 -18.41 -16.40 -1.06
C SER A 123 -18.61 -15.06 -1.79
N LEU A 124 -17.51 -14.50 -2.31
CA LEU A 124 -17.51 -13.26 -3.07
C LEU A 124 -18.28 -13.42 -4.40
N GLN A 125 -18.10 -14.55 -5.08
CA GLN A 125 -18.84 -14.86 -6.30
C GLN A 125 -20.34 -15.03 -6.05
N GLN A 126 -20.74 -15.69 -4.96
CA GLN A 126 -22.15 -15.83 -4.59
C GLN A 126 -22.81 -14.49 -4.25
N ILE A 127 -22.11 -13.62 -3.51
CA ILE A 127 -22.61 -12.28 -3.18
C ILE A 127 -22.75 -11.44 -4.44
N LEU A 128 -21.78 -11.51 -5.36
CA LEU A 128 -21.84 -10.80 -6.64
C LEU A 128 -23.04 -11.24 -7.48
N GLN A 129 -23.27 -12.55 -7.59
CA GLN A 129 -24.42 -13.10 -8.32
C GLN A 129 -25.75 -12.69 -7.68
N LYS A 130 -25.81 -12.66 -6.34
CA LYS A 130 -26.99 -12.19 -5.60
C LYS A 130 -27.27 -10.73 -5.90
N MET A 131 -26.28 -9.85 -5.78
CA MET A 131 -26.44 -8.41 -6.03
C MET A 131 -26.79 -8.10 -7.49
N LEU A 132 -26.20 -8.80 -8.46
CA LEU A 132 -26.60 -8.69 -9.88
C LEU A 132 -28.04 -9.15 -10.09
N GLY A 133 -28.45 -10.24 -9.44
CA GLY A 133 -29.84 -10.70 -9.45
C GLY A 133 -30.81 -9.65 -8.89
N GLU A 134 -30.45 -9.00 -7.79
CA GLU A 134 -31.23 -7.93 -7.17
C GLU A 134 -31.34 -6.70 -8.10
N ILE A 135 -30.24 -6.27 -8.73
CA ILE A 135 -30.26 -5.16 -9.70
C ILE A 135 -31.18 -5.47 -10.89
N ARG A 136 -31.12 -6.71 -11.40
CA ARG A 136 -32.00 -7.15 -12.50
C ARG A 136 -33.47 -7.19 -12.09
N ALA A 137 -33.75 -7.58 -10.85
CA ALA A 137 -35.09 -7.68 -10.31
C ALA A 137 -35.72 -6.33 -9.89
N LEU A 138 -34.95 -5.23 -9.81
CA LEU A 138 -35.47 -3.91 -9.46
C LEU A 138 -36.63 -3.49 -10.38
N ARG A 139 -37.77 -3.14 -9.79
CA ARG A 139 -38.92 -2.56 -10.50
C ARG A 139 -38.87 -1.03 -10.35
N GLY A 140 -39.20 -0.32 -11.44
CA GLY A 140 -39.17 1.15 -11.46
C GLY A 140 -37.84 1.78 -11.90
N VAL A 141 -36.87 0.96 -12.32
CA VAL A 141 -35.56 1.39 -12.81
C VAL A 141 -35.43 1.00 -14.28
N THR A 142 -34.95 1.91 -15.12
CA THR A 142 -34.81 1.67 -16.56
C THR A 142 -33.69 0.66 -16.86
N ALA A 143 -33.73 0.06 -18.05
CA ALA A 143 -32.68 -0.88 -18.46
C ALA A 143 -31.28 -0.23 -18.53
N ALA A 144 -31.21 1.07 -18.88
CA ALA A 144 -29.97 1.83 -18.93
C ALA A 144 -29.39 2.06 -17.52
N GLU A 145 -30.23 2.43 -16.56
CA GLU A 145 -29.81 2.61 -15.16
C GLU A 145 -29.38 1.29 -14.52
N LYS A 146 -30.08 0.19 -14.82
CA LYS A 146 -29.65 -1.15 -14.40
C LYS A 146 -28.28 -1.51 -14.97
N ALA A 147 -28.04 -1.25 -16.25
CA ALA A 147 -26.74 -1.51 -16.88
C ALA A 147 -25.61 -0.68 -16.24
N GLU A 148 -25.88 0.58 -15.88
CA GLU A 148 -24.90 1.43 -15.20
C GLU A 148 -24.66 0.95 -13.75
N MET A 149 -25.69 0.53 -13.03
CA MET A 149 -25.56 -0.07 -11.69
C MET A 149 -24.75 -1.38 -11.72
N GLU A 150 -24.98 -2.25 -12.70
CA GLU A 150 -24.19 -3.47 -12.90
C GLU A 150 -22.71 -3.13 -13.17
N LYS A 151 -22.45 -2.11 -13.99
CA LYS A 151 -21.10 -1.65 -14.33
C LYS A 151 -20.37 -1.06 -13.12
N ILE A 152 -21.04 -0.25 -12.31
CA ILE A 152 -20.49 0.32 -11.06
C ILE A 152 -20.18 -0.82 -10.08
N LEU A 153 -21.08 -1.78 -9.92
CA LEU A 153 -20.89 -2.92 -9.02
C LEU A 153 -19.66 -3.75 -9.42
N LEU A 154 -19.54 -4.06 -10.72
CA LEU A 154 -18.39 -4.80 -11.25
C LEU A 154 -17.08 -4.02 -11.08
N SER A 155 -17.08 -2.71 -11.36
CA SER A 155 -15.90 -1.85 -11.18
C SER A 155 -15.45 -1.77 -9.73
N ASN A 156 -16.39 -1.69 -8.78
CA ASN A 156 -16.10 -1.71 -7.35
C ASN A 156 -15.52 -3.05 -6.92
N VAL A 157 -16.09 -4.16 -7.39
CA VAL A 157 -15.59 -5.49 -7.03
C VAL A 157 -14.22 -5.75 -7.66
N GLU A 158 -13.98 -5.31 -8.89
CA GLU A 158 -12.66 -5.41 -9.52
C GLU A 158 -11.62 -4.58 -8.75
N SER A 159 -11.99 -3.38 -8.29
CA SER A 159 -11.12 -2.53 -7.47
C SER A 159 -10.82 -3.18 -6.12
N THR A 160 -11.83 -3.75 -5.47
CA THR A 160 -11.69 -4.49 -4.21
C THR A 160 -10.83 -5.75 -4.39
N LEU A 161 -11.03 -6.53 -5.46
CA LEU A 161 -10.22 -7.72 -5.75
C LEU A 161 -8.78 -7.36 -6.13
N LYS A 162 -8.55 -6.22 -6.81
CA LYS A 162 -7.20 -5.71 -7.06
C LYS A 162 -6.52 -5.31 -5.76
N ALA A 163 -7.24 -4.62 -4.85
CA ALA A 163 -6.73 -4.27 -3.54
C ALA A 163 -6.43 -5.52 -2.69
N TYR A 164 -7.34 -6.49 -2.67
CA TYR A 164 -7.19 -7.75 -1.94
C TYR A 164 -6.12 -8.65 -2.55
N GLY A 165 -5.99 -8.69 -3.88
CA GLY A 165 -4.95 -9.41 -4.59
C GLY A 165 -3.56 -8.79 -4.42
N ALA A 166 -3.48 -7.47 -4.23
CA ALA A 166 -2.27 -6.80 -3.81
C ALA A 166 -1.92 -7.17 -2.36
N GLN A 167 -2.90 -7.17 -1.45
CA GLN A 167 -2.74 -7.60 -0.05
C GLN A 167 -2.34 -9.08 0.07
N LEU A 168 -2.99 -10.00 -0.64
CA LEU A 168 -2.65 -11.43 -0.62
C LEU A 168 -1.27 -11.71 -1.21
N ARG A 169 -0.83 -10.94 -2.21
CA ARG A 169 0.56 -11.01 -2.72
C ARG A 169 1.57 -10.56 -1.68
N ILE A 170 1.21 -9.60 -0.83
CA ILE A 170 2.01 -9.17 0.32
C ILE A 170 2.04 -10.26 1.41
N PHE A 171 1.00 -11.10 1.54
CA PHE A 171 0.94 -12.14 2.58
C PHE A 171 1.40 -13.56 2.15
N ARG A 172 1.48 -13.87 0.85
CA ARG A 172 1.75 -15.24 0.35
C ARG A 172 3.18 -15.54 -0.10
N ARG A 173 4.10 -14.57 -0.09
CA ARG A 173 5.52 -14.88 -0.32
C ARG A 173 6.17 -15.32 0.99
N LYS A 174 5.88 -16.57 1.38
CA LYS A 174 6.72 -17.37 2.29
C LYS A 174 7.89 -17.96 1.52
#